data_AF-A0A5C5B7L8-F1
#
_entry.id   AF-A0A5C5B7L8-F1
#
_cell.length_a   1.000
_cell.length_b   1.000
_cell.length_c   1.000
_cell.angle_alpha   90.00
_cell.angle_beta   90.00
_cell.angle_gamma   90.00
#
_symmetry.space_group_name_H-M   'P 1'
#
loop_
_entity.id
_entity.type
_entity.pdbx_description
1 polymer ?
#
loop_
_entity_poly.entity_id
_entity_poly.type
_entity_poly.pdbx_seq_one_letter_code
_entity_poly.pdbx_strand_id
1 'polypeptide(L)'
;MSEVSTPSPWSPAWLRERVAANVAGEKGLETLALTCGALAFVVGALVSIAVFNLRPVPIEGPGSLGHLVALSCGVAGTLAFVAGQLVLARRGAARPVRGVLDVVDLVAIAVAHGAVALLLATLLAEIFALGFVGASVYPLSGVVLAGAVPAVAAYLTFTSATHLSLQSLAVVLAAFLSMGVLTSTITAADPQWWQVHLSELGTTGDLSASAFNGTLVVAGILVTVLARRSADLIPSPVRSGRERVRLCLVLVGVFLGCVGTCVPWRRSPGTPPRTSR
;
A
#
# COMPACT_ATOMS: atom_id res chain seq x y z
N MET A 1 -11.43 20.56 -4.89
CA MET A 1 -12.62 20.75 -5.75
C MET A 1 -12.31 21.88 -6.72
N SER A 2 -11.78 21.55 -7.89
CA SER A 2 -11.68 22.50 -9.00
C SER A 2 -13.07 22.65 -9.60
N GLU A 3 -13.62 23.85 -9.54
CA GLU A 3 -14.84 24.24 -10.23
C GLU A 3 -14.63 23.94 -11.73
N VAL A 4 -15.27 22.89 -12.24
CA VAL A 4 -15.24 22.59 -13.67
C VAL A 4 -16.03 23.71 -14.33
N SER A 5 -15.31 24.67 -14.90
CA SER A 5 -15.89 25.76 -15.66
C SER A 5 -16.72 25.15 -16.79
N THR A 6 -18.04 25.23 -16.65
CA THR A 6 -18.95 24.77 -17.70
C THR A 6 -18.59 25.54 -18.97
N PRO A 7 -18.27 24.85 -20.08
CA PRO A 7 -17.83 25.52 -21.28
C PRO A 7 -18.93 26.51 -21.72
N SER A 8 -18.53 27.73 -22.09
CA SER A 8 -19.49 28.77 -22.46
C SER A 8 -20.40 28.27 -23.60
N PRO A 9 -21.64 28.76 -23.72
CA PRO A 9 -22.54 28.36 -24.80
C PRO A 9 -21.96 28.60 -26.20
N TRP A 10 -20.94 29.48 -26.30
CA TRP A 10 -20.19 29.83 -27.51
C TRP A 10 -18.94 28.97 -27.76
N SER A 11 -18.67 27.98 -26.91
CA SER A 11 -17.57 27.04 -27.11
C SER A 11 -17.83 26.13 -28.33
N PRO A 12 -16.79 25.75 -29.09
CA PRO A 12 -16.94 24.86 -30.22
C PRO A 12 -17.62 23.54 -29.83
N ALA A 13 -18.50 23.01 -30.69
CA ALA A 13 -19.24 21.76 -30.43
C ALA A 13 -18.31 20.58 -30.05
N TRP A 14 -17.18 20.45 -30.74
CA TRP A 14 -16.18 19.41 -30.46
C TRP A 14 -15.58 19.51 -29.05
N LEU A 15 -15.48 20.72 -28.47
CA LEU A 15 -14.96 20.90 -27.12
C LEU A 15 -15.99 20.41 -26.09
N ARG A 16 -17.26 20.75 -26.29
CA ARG A 16 -18.37 20.31 -25.42
C ARG A 16 -18.52 18.80 -25.44
N GLU A 17 -18.45 18.17 -26.62
CA GLU A 17 -18.51 16.71 -26.77
C GLU A 17 -17.35 16.02 -26.03
N ARG A 18 -16.12 16.52 -26.17
CA ARG A 18 -14.95 15.98 -25.46
C ARG A 18 -15.07 16.12 -23.94
N VAL A 19 -15.54 17.28 -23.46
CA VAL A 19 -15.76 17.49 -22.02
C VAL A 19 -16.85 16.55 -21.50
N ALA A 20 -17.97 16.42 -22.21
CA ALA A 20 -19.05 15.51 -21.83
C ALA A 20 -18.60 14.04 -21.80
N ALA A 21 -17.81 13.61 -22.79
CA ALA A 21 -17.26 12.26 -22.84
C ALA A 21 -16.29 11.99 -21.68
N ASN A 22 -15.43 12.95 -21.33
CA ASN A 22 -14.52 12.85 -20.19
C ASN A 22 -15.30 12.73 -18.87
N VAL A 23 -16.30 13.59 -18.65
CA VAL A 23 -17.15 13.57 -17.45
C VAL A 23 -17.90 12.25 -17.33
N ALA A 24 -18.43 11.72 -18.44
CA ALA A 24 -19.08 10.40 -18.45
C ALA A 24 -18.10 9.27 -18.10
N GLY A 25 -16.86 9.35 -18.62
CA GLY A 25 -15.77 8.43 -18.31
C GLY A 25 -15.40 8.43 -16.82
N GLU A 26 -15.24 9.62 -16.22
CA GLU A 26 -14.94 9.83 -14.80
C GLU A 26 -16.06 9.29 -13.90
N LYS A 27 -17.33 9.61 -14.21
CA LYS A 27 -18.49 9.06 -13.49
C LYS A 27 -18.52 7.53 -13.54
N GLY A 28 -18.15 6.95 -14.68
CA GLY A 28 -18.05 5.51 -14.85
C GLY A 28 -16.93 4.88 -14.01
N LEU A 29 -15.77 5.54 -13.86
CA LEU A 29 -14.69 5.08 -13.00
C LEU A 29 -15.06 5.21 -11.52
N GLU A 30 -15.69 6.31 -11.14
CA GLU A 30 -16.19 6.54 -9.78
C GLU A 30 -17.19 5.47 -9.36
N THR A 31 -18.14 5.15 -10.24
CA THR A 31 -19.11 4.06 -10.01
C THR A 31 -18.40 2.73 -9.81
N LEU A 32 -17.37 2.43 -10.63
CA LEU A 32 -16.59 1.20 -10.48
C LEU A 32 -15.81 1.18 -9.16
N ALA A 33 -15.20 2.29 -8.75
CA ALA A 33 -14.51 2.41 -7.48
C ALA A 33 -15.45 2.12 -6.30
N LEU A 34 -16.66 2.70 -6.33
CA LEU A 34 -17.70 2.45 -5.32
C LEU A 34 -18.16 0.98 -5.33
N THR A 35 -18.30 0.35 -6.51
CA THR A 35 -18.65 -1.08 -6.57
C THR A 35 -17.53 -1.97 -6.01
N CYS A 36 -16.26 -1.66 -6.27
CA CYS A 36 -15.13 -2.37 -5.66
C CYS A 36 -15.15 -2.21 -4.13
N GLY A 37 -15.42 -1.00 -3.63
CA GLY A 37 -15.61 -0.76 -2.20
C GLY A 37 -16.77 -1.55 -1.61
N ALA A 38 -17.94 -1.56 -2.26
CA ALA A 38 -19.11 -2.30 -1.81
C ALA A 38 -18.86 -3.83 -1.77
N LEU A 39 -18.16 -4.37 -2.78
CA LEU A 39 -17.77 -5.78 -2.79
C LEU A 39 -16.81 -6.09 -1.63
N ALA A 40 -15.80 -5.26 -1.41
CA ALA A 40 -14.88 -5.41 -0.28
C ALA A 40 -15.60 -5.31 1.08
N PHE A 41 -16.61 -4.45 1.20
CA PHE A 41 -17.46 -4.34 2.38
C PHE A 41 -18.17 -5.67 2.67
N VAL A 42 -18.89 -6.20 1.68
CA VAL A 42 -19.66 -7.44 1.83
C VAL A 42 -18.74 -8.61 2.15
N VAL A 43 -17.63 -8.74 1.41
CA VAL A 43 -16.66 -9.82 1.65
C VAL A 43 -16.05 -9.71 3.04
N GLY A 44 -15.57 -8.53 3.45
CA GLY A 44 -14.98 -8.32 4.78
C GLY A 44 -15.95 -8.59 5.92
N ALA A 45 -17.21 -8.14 5.77
CA ALA A 45 -18.27 -8.41 6.73
C ALA A 45 -18.58 -9.92 6.85
N LEU A 46 -18.72 -10.63 5.72
CA LEU A 46 -19.00 -12.07 5.71
C LEU A 46 -17.84 -12.88 6.29
N VAL A 47 -16.60 -12.53 5.95
CA VAL A 47 -15.41 -13.18 6.52
C VAL A 47 -15.35 -12.94 8.03
N SER A 48 -15.63 -11.73 8.51
CA SER A 48 -15.69 -11.42 9.94
C SER A 48 -16.74 -12.26 10.69
N ILE A 49 -17.94 -12.41 10.13
CA ILE A 49 -18.98 -13.28 10.69
C ILE A 49 -18.49 -14.73 10.75
N ALA A 50 -17.88 -15.23 9.67
CA ALA A 50 -17.40 -16.61 9.61
C ALA A 50 -16.25 -16.89 10.59
N VAL A 51 -15.32 -15.95 10.74
CA VAL A 51 -14.12 -16.10 11.60
C VAL A 51 -14.47 -15.92 13.08
N PHE A 52 -15.26 -14.90 13.42
CA PHE A 52 -15.53 -14.54 14.82
C PHE A 52 -16.84 -15.10 15.37
N ASN A 53 -17.72 -15.63 14.50
CA ASN A 53 -19.01 -16.22 14.86
C ASN A 53 -19.85 -15.32 15.79
N LEU A 54 -19.88 -14.02 15.48
CA LEU A 54 -20.55 -12.97 16.25
C LEU A 54 -20.16 -12.91 17.74
N ARG A 55 -18.92 -13.26 18.08
CA ARG A 55 -18.36 -13.08 19.43
C ARG A 55 -17.61 -11.75 19.55
N PRO A 56 -17.55 -11.15 20.75
CA PRO A 56 -16.66 -10.01 20.98
C PRO A 56 -15.21 -10.39 20.72
N VAL A 57 -14.45 -9.50 20.08
CA VAL A 57 -13.05 -9.73 19.71
C VAL A 57 -12.15 -8.59 20.18
N PRO A 58 -10.88 -8.87 20.50
CA PRO A 58 -9.94 -7.80 20.86
C PRO A 58 -9.63 -6.91 19.66
N ILE A 59 -9.15 -5.70 19.94
CA ILE A 59 -8.78 -4.70 18.92
C ILE A 59 -7.50 -5.14 18.20
N GLU A 60 -6.48 -5.57 18.93
CA GLU A 60 -5.13 -5.86 18.43
C GLU A 60 -4.64 -7.24 18.96
N GLY A 61 -3.58 -7.77 18.35
CA GLY A 61 -3.02 -9.10 18.63
C GLY A 61 -3.39 -10.21 17.63
N PRO A 62 -2.81 -11.41 17.78
CA PRO A 62 -3.09 -12.55 16.90
C PRO A 62 -4.57 -12.96 16.94
N GLY A 63 -5.23 -13.01 15.78
CA GLY A 63 -6.66 -13.33 15.69
C GLY A 63 -7.59 -12.18 16.12
N SER A 64 -7.08 -10.97 16.29
CA SER A 64 -7.89 -9.79 16.61
C SER A 64 -8.67 -9.26 15.40
N LEU A 65 -9.59 -8.34 15.66
CA LEU A 65 -10.28 -7.61 14.61
C LEU A 65 -9.30 -6.79 13.75
N GLY A 66 -8.35 -6.09 14.38
CA GLY A 66 -7.33 -5.29 13.70
C GLY A 66 -6.48 -6.10 12.74
N HIS A 67 -6.08 -7.32 13.12
CA HIS A 67 -5.34 -8.21 12.25
C HIS A 67 -6.16 -8.63 11.02
N LEU A 68 -7.43 -9.05 11.22
CA LEU A 68 -8.30 -9.41 10.09
C LEU A 68 -8.52 -8.21 9.14
N VAL A 69 -8.78 -7.03 9.70
CA VAL A 69 -9.01 -5.79 8.94
C VAL A 69 -7.76 -5.42 8.15
N ALA A 70 -6.57 -5.47 8.75
CA ALA A 70 -5.32 -5.15 8.08
C ALA A 70 -5.04 -6.08 6.90
N LEU A 71 -5.22 -7.40 7.09
CA LEU A 71 -5.06 -8.36 6.00
C LEU A 71 -6.09 -8.12 4.89
N SER A 72 -7.34 -7.87 5.26
CA SER A 72 -8.43 -7.58 4.33
C SER A 72 -8.16 -6.30 3.52
N CYS A 73 -7.63 -5.25 4.15
CA CYS A 73 -7.19 -4.02 3.47
C CYS A 73 -6.05 -4.29 2.48
N GLY A 74 -5.08 -5.12 2.84
CA GLY A 74 -3.97 -5.48 1.95
C GLY A 74 -4.43 -6.24 0.71
N VAL A 75 -5.29 -7.25 0.92
CA VAL A 75 -5.86 -8.05 -0.18
C VAL A 75 -6.79 -7.20 -1.04
N ALA A 76 -7.75 -6.50 -0.43
CA ALA A 76 -8.71 -5.67 -1.15
C ALA A 76 -8.02 -4.54 -1.92
N GLY A 77 -7.03 -3.88 -1.31
CA GLY A 77 -6.25 -2.82 -1.95
C GLY A 77 -5.44 -3.31 -3.16
N THR A 78 -4.80 -4.48 -3.04
CA THR A 78 -4.05 -5.08 -4.17
C THR A 78 -4.98 -5.47 -5.30
N LEU A 79 -6.10 -6.15 -4.99
CA LEU A 79 -7.07 -6.59 -6.00
C LEU A 79 -7.77 -5.42 -6.68
N ALA A 80 -8.14 -4.38 -5.91
CA ALA A 80 -8.76 -3.17 -6.45
C ALA A 80 -7.80 -2.41 -7.37
N PHE A 81 -6.52 -2.33 -7.03
CA PHE A 81 -5.51 -1.76 -7.91
C PHE A 81 -5.41 -2.53 -9.24
N VAL A 82 -5.32 -3.86 -9.18
CA VAL A 82 -5.29 -4.71 -10.37
C VAL A 82 -6.56 -4.54 -11.20
N ALA A 83 -7.73 -4.49 -10.57
CA ALA A 83 -9.01 -4.26 -11.23
C ALA A 83 -9.03 -2.91 -11.97
N GLY A 84 -8.57 -1.82 -11.35
CA GLY A 84 -8.47 -0.51 -11.98
C GLY A 84 -7.58 -0.53 -13.24
N GLN A 85 -6.44 -1.21 -13.16
CA GLN A 85 -5.52 -1.34 -14.29
C GLN A 85 -6.09 -2.22 -15.42
N LEU A 86 -6.83 -3.28 -15.09
CA LEU A 86 -7.54 -4.09 -16.07
C LEU A 86 -8.67 -3.32 -16.75
N VAL A 87 -9.40 -2.48 -16.02
CA VAL A 87 -10.43 -1.59 -16.58
C VAL A 87 -9.81 -0.61 -17.57
N LEU A 88 -8.69 0.03 -17.21
CA LEU A 88 -7.97 0.91 -18.13
C LEU A 88 -7.46 0.18 -19.37
N ALA A 89 -6.96 -1.05 -19.20
CA ALA A 89 -6.49 -1.87 -20.32
C ALA A 89 -7.64 -2.21 -21.29
N ARG A 90 -8.81 -2.60 -20.77
CA ARG A 90 -10.01 -2.87 -21.57
C ARG A 90 -10.56 -1.63 -22.27
N ARG A 91 -10.37 -0.44 -21.69
CA ARG A 91 -10.76 0.85 -22.29
C ARG A 91 -9.72 1.40 -23.28
N GLY A 92 -8.60 0.69 -23.50
CA GLY A 92 -7.51 1.18 -24.35
C GLY A 92 -6.77 2.39 -23.79
N ALA A 93 -6.96 2.71 -22.50
CA ALA A 93 -6.39 3.87 -21.82
C ALA A 93 -5.17 3.52 -20.96
N ALA A 94 -4.87 2.23 -20.78
CA ALA A 94 -3.68 1.80 -20.05
C ALA A 94 -2.39 2.04 -20.84
N ARG A 95 -1.29 2.23 -20.11
CA ARG A 95 0.05 2.22 -20.68
C ARG A 95 0.32 0.85 -21.34
N PRO A 96 0.83 0.81 -22.58
CA PRO A 96 1.14 -0.45 -23.26
C PRO A 96 2.23 -1.21 -22.51
N VAL A 97 1.99 -2.50 -22.27
CA VAL A 97 2.98 -3.42 -21.67
C VAL A 97 3.90 -3.90 -22.79
N ARG A 98 5.19 -3.52 -22.75
CA ARG A 98 6.15 -3.82 -23.81
C ARG A 98 7.11 -4.97 -23.45
N GLY A 99 7.16 -5.38 -22.19
CA GLY A 99 8.00 -6.48 -21.75
C GLY A 99 7.81 -6.84 -20.28
N VAL A 100 8.61 -7.81 -19.82
CA VAL A 100 8.53 -8.37 -18.46
C VAL A 100 8.71 -7.28 -17.39
N LEU A 101 9.57 -6.30 -17.62
CA LEU A 101 9.82 -5.22 -16.65
C LEU A 101 8.61 -4.31 -16.41
N ASP A 102 7.74 -4.11 -17.40
CA ASP A 102 6.51 -3.34 -17.22
C ASP A 102 5.49 -4.11 -16.34
N VAL A 103 5.46 -5.45 -16.48
CA VAL A 103 4.65 -6.34 -15.63
C VAL A 103 5.18 -6.34 -14.21
N VAL A 104 6.49 -6.46 -14.03
CA VAL A 104 7.14 -6.37 -12.71
C VAL A 104 6.85 -5.02 -12.06
N ASP A 105 6.91 -3.91 -12.81
CA ASP A 105 6.54 -2.59 -12.29
C ASP A 105 5.08 -2.54 -11.83
N LEU A 106 4.18 -3.10 -12.63
CA LEU A 106 2.76 -3.12 -12.31
C LEU A 106 2.48 -3.93 -11.03
N VAL A 107 3.09 -5.11 -10.92
CA VAL A 107 2.98 -5.98 -9.74
C VAL A 107 3.55 -5.28 -8.51
N ALA A 108 4.72 -4.67 -8.61
CA ALA A 108 5.35 -3.95 -7.51
C ALA A 108 4.47 -2.80 -7.00
N ILE A 109 3.87 -2.01 -7.91
CA ILE A 109 2.97 -0.92 -7.52
C ILE A 109 1.68 -1.47 -6.89
N ALA A 110 1.12 -2.56 -7.42
CA ALA A 110 -0.07 -3.19 -6.87
C ALA A 110 0.17 -3.68 -5.43
N VAL A 111 1.26 -4.40 -5.22
CA VAL A 111 1.68 -4.88 -3.90
C VAL A 111 1.93 -3.71 -2.95
N ALA A 112 2.52 -2.62 -3.41
CA ALA A 112 2.75 -1.44 -2.58
C ALA A 112 1.46 -0.77 -2.11
N HIS A 113 0.44 -0.66 -2.96
CA HIS A 113 -0.86 -0.13 -2.55
C HIS A 113 -1.52 -1.00 -1.49
N GLY A 114 -1.48 -2.33 -1.68
CA GLY A 114 -1.93 -3.28 -0.66
C GLY A 114 -1.13 -3.14 0.65
N ALA A 115 0.19 -3.07 0.57
CA ALA A 115 1.06 -2.96 1.73
C ALA A 115 0.81 -1.65 2.51
N VAL A 116 0.62 -0.52 1.83
CA VAL A 116 0.24 0.75 2.46
C VAL A 116 -1.09 0.62 3.19
N ALA A 117 -2.11 0.05 2.54
CA ALA A 117 -3.42 -0.13 3.16
C ALA A 117 -3.36 -1.07 4.38
N LEU A 118 -2.58 -2.14 4.29
CA LEU A 118 -2.34 -3.08 5.38
C LEU A 118 -1.63 -2.40 6.55
N LEU A 119 -0.49 -1.75 6.30
CA LEU A 119 0.31 -1.11 7.35
C LEU A 119 -0.47 0.02 8.04
N LEU A 120 -1.23 0.82 7.29
CA LEU A 120 -2.07 1.86 7.86
C LEU A 120 -3.14 1.26 8.80
N ALA A 121 -3.81 0.18 8.38
CA ALA A 121 -4.80 -0.49 9.20
C ALA A 121 -4.18 -1.14 10.44
N THR A 122 -3.00 -1.75 10.32
CA THR A 122 -2.22 -2.27 11.46
C THR A 122 -1.89 -1.16 12.44
N LEU A 123 -1.29 -0.05 11.99
CA LEU A 123 -0.92 1.09 12.83
C LEU A 123 -2.11 1.69 13.56
N LEU A 124 -3.25 1.83 12.87
CA LEU A 124 -4.48 2.31 13.51
C LEU A 124 -4.96 1.35 14.59
N ALA A 125 -4.95 0.04 14.33
CA ALA A 125 -5.36 -0.96 15.32
C ALA A 125 -4.49 -0.93 16.59
N GLU A 126 -3.16 -0.84 16.42
CA GLU A 126 -2.19 -0.69 17.51
C GLU A 126 -2.46 0.57 18.33
N ILE A 127 -2.61 1.73 17.66
CA ILE A 127 -2.90 3.00 18.34
C ILE A 127 -4.22 2.93 19.12
N PHE A 128 -5.26 2.32 18.54
CA PHE A 128 -6.54 2.13 19.22
C PHE A 128 -6.42 1.19 20.42
N ALA A 129 -5.67 0.11 20.32
CA ALA A 129 -5.47 -0.81 21.44
C ALA A 129 -4.73 -0.16 22.62
N LEU A 130 -3.76 0.72 22.34
CA LEU A 130 -3.10 1.54 23.36
C LEU A 130 -4.08 2.49 24.07
N GLY A 131 -5.04 3.07 23.34
CA GLY A 131 -6.06 3.96 23.89
C GLY A 131 -7.18 3.25 24.65
N PHE A 132 -7.48 1.99 24.29
CA PHE A 132 -8.61 1.22 24.80
C PHE A 132 -8.13 -0.11 25.43
N VAL A 133 -7.28 0.01 26.45
CA VAL A 133 -6.67 -1.15 27.12
C VAL A 133 -7.75 -2.09 27.68
N GLY A 134 -7.70 -3.36 27.27
CA GLY A 134 -8.63 -4.41 27.71
C GLY A 134 -10.01 -4.35 27.06
N ALA A 135 -10.25 -3.43 26.12
CA ALA A 135 -11.51 -3.34 25.42
C ALA A 135 -11.68 -4.45 24.37
N SER A 136 -12.92 -4.90 24.20
CA SER A 136 -13.33 -5.75 23.10
C SER A 136 -14.31 -5.00 22.21
N VAL A 137 -14.28 -5.30 20.92
CA VAL A 137 -15.21 -4.76 19.94
C VAL A 137 -16.45 -5.64 19.91
N TYR A 138 -17.61 -5.03 20.08
CA TYR A 138 -18.89 -5.72 20.01
C TYR A 138 -19.11 -6.34 18.61
N PRO A 139 -19.78 -7.50 18.52
CA PRO A 139 -19.88 -8.27 17.28
C PRO A 139 -20.37 -7.48 16.07
N LEU A 140 -21.48 -6.75 16.22
CA LEU A 140 -22.06 -5.99 15.10
C LEU A 140 -21.12 -4.87 14.63
N SER A 141 -20.52 -4.14 15.57
CA SER A 141 -19.52 -3.11 15.26
C SER A 141 -18.28 -3.72 14.61
N GLY A 142 -17.84 -4.90 15.05
CA GLY A 142 -16.72 -5.63 14.46
C GLY A 142 -16.98 -6.05 13.01
N VAL A 143 -18.19 -6.53 12.70
CA VAL A 143 -18.61 -6.85 11.33
C VAL A 143 -18.63 -5.61 10.46
N VAL A 144 -19.20 -4.50 10.95
CA VAL A 144 -19.24 -3.23 10.21
C VAL A 144 -17.83 -2.70 9.95
N LEU A 145 -16.93 -2.71 10.95
CA LEU A 145 -15.54 -2.26 10.79
C LEU A 145 -14.74 -3.16 9.83
N ALA A 146 -14.91 -4.48 9.93
CA ALA A 146 -14.26 -5.44 9.05
C ALA A 146 -14.72 -5.32 7.58
N GLY A 147 -15.92 -4.79 7.32
CA GLY A 147 -16.35 -4.42 5.98
C GLY A 147 -15.90 -3.01 5.57
N ALA A 148 -16.13 -2.01 6.44
CA ALA A 148 -15.98 -0.60 6.09
C ALA A 148 -14.53 -0.20 5.79
N VAL A 149 -13.57 -0.66 6.59
CA VAL A 149 -12.17 -0.25 6.43
C VAL A 149 -11.56 -0.82 5.13
N PRO A 150 -11.72 -2.12 4.80
CA PRO A 150 -11.29 -2.64 3.49
C PRO A 150 -12.04 -2.03 2.31
N ALA A 151 -13.32 -1.64 2.48
CA ALA A 151 -14.09 -0.95 1.46
C ALA A 151 -13.49 0.41 1.09
N VAL A 152 -13.12 1.21 2.10
CA VAL A 152 -12.42 2.49 1.89
C VAL A 152 -11.06 2.25 1.23
N ALA A 153 -10.29 1.26 1.69
CA ALA A 153 -9.02 0.91 1.08
C ALA A 153 -9.17 0.51 -0.40
N ALA A 154 -10.15 -0.32 -0.73
CA ALA A 154 -10.45 -0.74 -2.11
C ALA A 154 -10.84 0.45 -3.00
N TYR A 155 -11.70 1.34 -2.50
CA TYR A 155 -12.08 2.56 -3.22
C TYR A 155 -10.86 3.45 -3.51
N LEU A 156 -10.07 3.78 -2.48
CA LEU A 156 -8.91 4.68 -2.62
C LEU A 156 -7.83 4.09 -3.55
N THR A 157 -7.57 2.78 -3.44
CA THR A 157 -6.57 2.10 -4.28
C THR A 157 -7.03 1.93 -5.72
N PHE A 158 -8.33 1.68 -5.96
CA PHE A 158 -8.90 1.68 -7.31
C PHE A 158 -8.76 3.07 -7.96
N THR A 159 -9.17 4.12 -7.24
CA THR A 159 -9.07 5.50 -7.72
C THR A 159 -7.61 5.90 -7.96
N SER A 160 -6.68 5.50 -7.07
CA SER A 160 -5.25 5.69 -7.29
C SER A 160 -4.76 4.98 -8.57
N ALA A 161 -5.21 3.74 -8.80
CA ALA A 161 -4.84 2.96 -9.97
C ALA A 161 -5.30 3.60 -11.28
N THR A 162 -6.51 4.16 -11.33
CA THR A 162 -7.05 4.77 -12.55
C THR A 162 -6.50 6.18 -12.82
N HIS A 163 -5.87 6.82 -11.83
CA HIS A 163 -5.27 8.15 -11.93
C HIS A 163 -3.75 8.13 -11.65
N LEU A 164 -3.07 7.04 -12.04
CA LEU A 164 -1.63 6.89 -11.80
C LEU A 164 -0.81 8.00 -12.48
N SER A 165 -0.07 8.72 -11.65
CA SER A 165 0.90 9.74 -12.02
C SER A 165 2.23 9.55 -11.29
N LEU A 166 3.29 10.21 -11.76
CA LEU A 166 4.59 10.21 -11.06
C LEU A 166 4.46 10.69 -9.61
N GLN A 167 3.65 11.73 -9.39
CA GLN A 167 3.38 12.28 -8.08
C GLN A 167 2.68 11.26 -7.18
N SER A 168 1.65 10.57 -7.68
CA SER A 168 0.97 9.52 -6.90
C SER A 168 1.92 8.38 -6.50
N LEU A 169 2.82 7.96 -7.39
CA LEU A 169 3.83 6.94 -7.08
C LEU A 169 4.81 7.40 -6.00
N ALA A 170 5.25 8.65 -6.05
CA ALA A 170 6.11 9.23 -5.02
C ALA A 170 5.38 9.32 -3.67
N VAL A 171 4.09 9.71 -3.66
CA VAL A 171 3.27 9.74 -2.45
C VAL A 171 3.08 8.35 -1.86
N VAL A 172 2.79 7.33 -2.69
CA VAL A 172 2.65 5.94 -2.23
C VAL A 172 3.97 5.42 -1.64
N LEU A 173 5.10 5.70 -2.30
CA LEU A 173 6.42 5.35 -1.77
C LEU A 173 6.69 6.04 -0.42
N ALA A 174 6.40 7.34 -0.30
CA ALA A 174 6.59 8.09 0.94
C ALA A 174 5.68 7.61 2.06
N ALA A 175 4.41 7.29 1.74
CA ALA A 175 3.45 6.71 2.67
C ALA A 175 3.93 5.33 3.15
N PHE A 176 4.36 4.47 2.22
CA PHE A 176 4.88 3.14 2.53
C PHE A 176 6.10 3.20 3.45
N LEU A 177 7.09 4.05 3.12
CA LEU A 177 8.28 4.25 3.95
C LEU A 177 7.91 4.77 5.34
N SER A 178 7.06 5.80 5.42
CA SER A 178 6.63 6.37 6.71
C SER A 178 5.93 5.33 7.57
N MET A 179 4.98 4.58 7.00
CA MET A 179 4.24 3.54 7.72
C MET A 179 5.15 2.37 8.14
N GLY A 180 6.09 1.97 7.28
CA GLY A 180 7.04 0.90 7.61
C GLY A 180 7.97 1.28 8.77
N VAL A 181 8.48 2.52 8.78
CA VAL A 181 9.27 3.04 9.90
C VAL A 181 8.43 3.11 11.18
N LEU A 182 7.20 3.65 11.12
CA LEU A 182 6.32 3.71 12.29
C LEU A 182 5.98 2.30 12.82
N THR A 183 5.75 1.35 11.93
CA THR A 183 5.45 -0.05 12.32
C THR A 183 6.65 -0.67 13.02
N SER A 184 7.85 -0.45 12.48
CA SER A 184 9.09 -0.90 13.11
C SER A 184 9.30 -0.22 14.48
N THR A 185 9.04 1.08 14.59
CA THR A 185 9.14 1.82 15.86
C THR A 185 8.20 1.29 16.94
N ILE A 186 6.92 1.06 16.61
CA ILE A 186 5.92 0.58 17.59
C ILE A 186 6.23 -0.85 18.03
N THR A 187 6.80 -1.66 17.15
CA THR A 187 7.14 -3.07 17.43
C THR A 187 8.56 -3.27 17.98
N ALA A 188 9.29 -2.18 18.26
CA ALA A 188 10.65 -2.23 18.80
C ALA A 188 10.65 -2.77 20.23
N ALA A 189 11.49 -3.78 20.49
CA ALA A 189 11.62 -4.35 21.83
C ALA A 189 12.27 -3.39 22.84
N ASP A 190 13.19 -2.53 22.39
CA ASP A 190 13.82 -1.51 23.23
C ASP A 190 13.08 -0.17 23.09
N PRO A 191 12.40 0.34 24.15
CA PRO A 191 11.72 1.63 24.11
C PRO A 191 12.66 2.83 23.90
N GLN A 192 13.98 2.66 24.10
CA GLN A 192 14.98 3.73 23.97
C GLN A 192 15.79 3.63 22.67
N TRP A 193 15.33 2.85 21.68
CA TRP A 193 15.97 2.70 20.37
C TRP A 193 16.37 4.04 19.71
N TRP A 194 15.58 5.09 19.95
CA TRP A 194 15.72 6.42 19.35
C TRP A 194 16.92 7.21 19.87
N GLN A 195 17.53 6.79 20.99
CA GLN A 195 18.70 7.47 21.56
C GLN A 195 20.02 7.11 20.85
N VAL A 196 20.01 6.07 20.03
CA VAL A 196 21.21 5.53 19.37
C VAL A 196 21.20 5.88 17.89
N HIS A 197 20.61 5.03 17.03
CA HIS A 197 20.53 5.27 15.59
C HIS A 197 19.29 4.61 14.98
N LEU A 198 18.75 5.19 13.90
CA LEU A 198 17.64 4.59 13.15
C LEU A 198 17.94 3.18 12.62
N SER A 199 19.22 2.86 12.39
CA SER A 199 19.64 1.54 11.94
C SER A 199 19.46 0.43 12.99
N GLU A 200 19.37 0.77 14.28
CA GLU A 200 19.12 -0.20 15.36
C GLU A 200 17.81 -0.96 15.13
N LEU A 201 16.79 -0.25 14.62
CA LEU A 201 15.50 -0.84 14.24
C LEU A 201 15.63 -1.99 13.24
N GLY A 202 16.71 -2.04 12.46
CA GLY A 202 16.99 -3.09 11.49
C GLY A 202 17.90 -4.20 12.00
N THR A 203 18.65 -4.00 13.08
CA THR A 203 19.69 -4.94 13.55
C THR A 203 19.23 -5.87 14.66
N THR A 204 18.08 -5.57 15.27
CA THR A 204 17.47 -6.39 16.30
C THR A 204 16.96 -7.73 15.75
N GLY A 205 16.83 -8.76 16.59
CA GLY A 205 16.33 -10.09 16.19
C GLY A 205 14.81 -10.22 16.27
N ASP A 206 14.08 -9.11 16.32
CA ASP A 206 12.67 -9.01 16.68
C ASP A 206 11.78 -8.57 15.48
N LEU A 207 10.49 -8.35 15.75
CA LEU A 207 9.53 -7.95 14.73
C LEU A 207 9.88 -6.60 14.09
N SER A 208 10.47 -5.68 14.86
CA SER A 208 10.92 -4.38 14.39
C SER A 208 11.91 -4.49 13.21
N ALA A 209 12.92 -5.36 13.33
CA ALA A 209 13.88 -5.59 12.26
C ALA A 209 13.26 -6.19 11.02
N SER A 210 12.31 -7.12 11.17
CA SER A 210 11.60 -7.68 10.02
C SER A 210 10.77 -6.63 9.28
N ALA A 211 10.09 -5.73 10.02
CA ALA A 211 9.29 -4.65 9.47
C ALA A 211 10.17 -3.58 8.78
N PHE A 212 11.25 -3.15 9.43
CA PHE A 212 12.17 -2.15 8.88
C PHE A 212 12.85 -2.65 7.61
N ASN A 213 13.48 -3.82 7.67
CA ASN A 213 14.24 -4.38 6.55
C ASN A 213 13.33 -4.78 5.39
N GLY A 214 12.17 -5.36 5.67
CA GLY A 214 11.16 -5.65 4.64
C GLY A 214 10.69 -4.39 3.93
N THR A 215 10.51 -3.29 4.68
CA THR A 215 10.19 -1.98 4.11
C THR A 215 11.31 -1.48 3.19
N LEU A 216 12.58 -1.60 3.58
CA LEU A 216 13.71 -1.20 2.73
C LEU A 216 13.78 -1.98 1.42
N VAL A 217 13.52 -3.29 1.44
CA VAL A 217 13.47 -4.13 0.23
C VAL A 217 12.38 -3.65 -0.73
N VAL A 218 11.15 -3.51 -0.23
CA VAL A 218 10.02 -3.11 -1.08
C VAL A 218 10.18 -1.66 -1.56
N ALA A 219 10.66 -0.76 -0.70
CA ALA A 219 10.95 0.63 -1.08
C ALA A 219 12.03 0.70 -2.16
N GLY A 220 13.08 -0.13 -2.08
CA GLY A 220 14.11 -0.21 -3.10
C GLY A 220 13.57 -0.61 -4.47
N ILE A 221 12.66 -1.59 -4.49
CA ILE A 221 11.92 -1.99 -5.70
C ILE A 221 11.08 -0.82 -6.22
N LEU A 222 10.33 -0.13 -5.36
CA LEU A 222 9.48 0.99 -5.74
C LEU A 222 10.25 2.20 -6.28
N VAL A 223 11.41 2.52 -5.69
CA VAL A 223 12.31 3.56 -6.22
C VAL A 223 12.80 3.16 -7.61
N THR A 224 13.14 1.89 -7.82
CA THR A 224 13.53 1.37 -9.14
C THR A 224 12.38 1.52 -10.15
N VAL A 225 11.15 1.19 -9.75
CA VAL A 225 9.94 1.37 -10.58
C VAL A 225 9.73 2.85 -10.94
N LEU A 226 9.81 3.74 -9.95
CA LEU A 226 9.67 5.17 -10.14
C LEU A 226 10.72 5.71 -11.11
N ALA A 227 11.97 5.26 -10.99
CA ALA A 227 13.07 5.63 -11.89
C ALA A 227 12.83 5.16 -13.33
N ARG A 228 12.27 3.96 -13.51
CA ARG A 228 11.93 3.47 -14.85
C ARG A 228 10.79 4.26 -15.47
N ARG A 229 9.73 4.56 -14.72
CA ARG A 229 8.57 5.29 -15.23
C ARG A 229 8.77 6.79 -15.37
N SER A 230 9.64 7.39 -14.57
CA SER A 230 9.98 8.82 -14.67
C SER A 230 10.71 9.14 -15.96
N ALA A 231 11.55 8.22 -16.43
CA ALA A 231 12.22 8.36 -17.71
C ALA A 231 11.19 8.66 -18.80
N ASP A 232 10.17 7.81 -18.98
CA ASP A 232 9.23 7.93 -20.09
C ASP A 232 8.44 9.25 -20.13
N LEU A 233 8.33 9.95 -18.99
CA LEU A 233 7.48 11.12 -18.81
C LEU A 233 8.21 12.47 -18.86
N ILE A 234 9.54 12.49 -18.84
CA ILE A 234 10.33 13.74 -18.94
C ILE A 234 11.05 13.78 -20.30
N PRO A 235 10.57 14.58 -21.27
CA PRO A 235 11.33 14.93 -22.45
C PRO A 235 12.51 15.79 -22.02
N SER A 236 13.73 15.29 -22.17
CA SER A 236 14.95 16.07 -21.92
C SER A 236 15.73 16.19 -23.21
N PRO A 237 16.20 17.39 -23.59
CA PRO A 237 17.05 17.58 -24.76
C PRO A 237 18.42 16.90 -24.62
N VAL A 238 18.86 16.56 -23.39
CA VAL A 238 20.14 15.92 -23.11
C VAL A 238 19.93 14.47 -22.66
N ARG A 239 19.93 13.54 -23.61
CA ARG A 239 19.71 12.09 -23.40
C ARG A 239 20.60 11.52 -22.28
N SER A 240 21.87 11.89 -22.24
CA SER A 240 22.85 11.39 -21.25
C SER A 240 22.60 11.87 -19.81
N GLY A 241 21.89 12.99 -19.60
CA GLY A 241 21.52 13.45 -18.27
C GLY A 241 20.41 12.59 -17.66
N ARG A 242 19.37 12.31 -18.45
CA ARG A 242 18.24 11.45 -18.07
C ARG A 242 18.67 10.01 -17.78
N GLU A 243 19.53 9.43 -18.61
CA GLU A 243 20.04 8.08 -18.39
C GLU A 243 20.88 7.96 -17.10
N ARG A 244 21.68 8.99 -16.77
CA ARG A 244 22.44 9.04 -15.51
C ARG A 244 21.54 9.16 -14.28
N VAL A 245 20.55 10.04 -14.28
CA VAL A 245 19.59 10.16 -13.16
C VAL A 245 18.83 8.85 -12.94
N ARG A 246 18.36 8.23 -14.03
CA ARG A 246 17.71 6.91 -13.96
C ARG A 246 18.65 5.86 -13.36
N LEU A 247 19.90 5.80 -13.83
CA LEU A 247 20.89 4.85 -13.31
C LEU A 247 21.14 5.08 -11.82
N CYS A 248 21.34 6.33 -11.39
CA CYS A 248 21.53 6.68 -9.98
C CYS A 248 20.34 6.24 -9.12
N LEU A 249 19.10 6.52 -9.56
CA LEU A 249 17.91 6.11 -8.81
C LEU A 249 17.73 4.59 -8.75
N VAL A 250 18.03 3.87 -9.83
CA VAL A 250 18.04 2.41 -9.83
C VAL A 250 19.10 1.88 -8.86
N LEU A 251 20.31 2.45 -8.85
CA LEU A 251 21.36 2.07 -7.91
C LEU A 251 20.96 2.34 -6.46
N VAL A 252 20.34 3.49 -6.18
CA VAL A 252 19.76 3.78 -4.85
C VAL A 252 18.74 2.73 -4.46
N GLY A 253 17.82 2.38 -5.36
CA GLY A 253 16.82 1.34 -5.11
C GLY A 253 17.44 -0.04 -4.84
N VAL A 254 18.45 -0.43 -5.62
CA VAL A 254 19.18 -1.68 -5.44
C VAL A 254 19.92 -1.69 -4.11
N PHE A 255 20.66 -0.64 -3.77
CA PHE A 255 21.38 -0.56 -2.50
C PHE A 255 20.43 -0.57 -1.30
N LEU A 256 19.29 0.12 -1.38
CA LEU A 256 18.27 0.09 -0.34
C LEU A 256 17.75 -1.34 -0.11
N GLY A 257 17.50 -2.08 -1.20
CA GLY A 257 17.10 -3.48 -1.10
C GLY A 257 18.19 -4.39 -0.54
N CYS A 258 19.45 -4.20 -0.94
CA CYS A 258 20.58 -4.93 -0.40
C CYS A 258 20.72 -4.74 1.11
N VAL A 259 20.56 -3.51 1.62
CA VAL A 259 20.58 -3.22 3.06
C VAL A 259 19.50 -4.02 3.78
N GLY A 260 18.27 -4.02 3.27
CA GLY A 260 17.18 -4.81 3.88
C GLY A 260 17.44 -6.32 3.86
N THR A 261 18.16 -6.85 2.87
CA THR A 261 18.52 -8.28 2.86
C THR A 261 19.68 -8.66 3.78
N CYS A 262 20.42 -7.69 4.33
CA CYS A 262 21.70 -7.90 4.99
C CYS A 262 21.60 -8.34 6.47
N VAL A 263 20.40 -8.60 7.00
CA VAL A 263 20.20 -8.93 8.42
C VAL A 263 19.88 -10.42 8.58
N PRO A 264 20.51 -11.12 9.55
CA PRO A 264 20.66 -12.56 9.48
C PRO A 264 19.35 -13.27 9.82
N TRP A 265 18.97 -14.18 8.94
CA TRP A 265 17.96 -15.21 9.16
C TRP A 265 18.49 -16.24 10.19
N ARG A 266 18.76 -15.83 11.44
CA ARG A 266 19.22 -16.74 12.50
C ARG A 266 18.00 -17.30 13.22
N ARG A 267 17.48 -18.43 12.72
CA ARG A 267 16.69 -19.33 13.57
C ARG A 267 17.58 -19.81 14.71
N SER A 268 17.13 -19.70 15.95
CA SER A 268 17.63 -20.55 17.03
C SER A 268 16.50 -20.85 17.99
N PRO A 269 16.01 -22.11 17.99
CA PRO A 269 15.53 -22.70 19.22
C PRO A 269 16.36 -23.94 19.58
N GLY A 270 16.97 -23.91 20.76
CA GLY A 270 17.21 -25.10 21.58
C GLY A 270 18.59 -25.75 21.52
N THR A 271 19.49 -25.30 22.38
CA THR A 271 20.39 -26.23 23.08
C THR A 271 20.20 -26.00 24.58
N PRO A 272 19.56 -26.94 25.32
CA PRO A 272 19.54 -26.86 26.78
C PRO A 272 20.96 -27.04 27.33
N PRO A 273 21.26 -26.48 28.52
CA PRO A 273 22.57 -26.61 29.13
C PRO A 273 22.89 -28.08 29.40
N ARG A 274 24.04 -28.54 28.90
CA ARG A 274 24.64 -29.80 29.34
C ARG A 274 24.96 -29.68 30.82
N THR A 275 24.20 -30.36 31.67
CA THR A 275 24.61 -30.65 33.04
C THR A 275 25.80 -31.59 32.97
N SER A 276 27.00 -31.11 33.32
CA SER A 276 28.14 -31.96 33.64
C SER A 276 27.85 -32.69 34.95
N ARG A 277 27.83 -34.02 34.91
CA ARG A 277 28.13 -34.86 36.08
C ARG A 277 29.64 -34.99 36.22
#